data_AF-A0A6S7E9Y8-F1
#
_entry.id   AF-A0A6S7E9Y8-F1
#
_cell.length_a   1.000
_cell.length_b   1.000
_cell.length_c   1.000
_cell.angle_alpha   90.00
_cell.angle_beta   90.00
_cell.angle_gamma   90.00
#
_symmetry.space_group_name_H-M   'P 1'
#
loop_
_entity.id
_entity.type
_entity.pdbx_description
1 polymer ?
#
loop_
_entity_poly.entity_id
_entity_poly.type
_entity_poly.pdbx_seq_one_letter_code
_entity_poly.pdbx_strand_id
1 'polypeptide(L)'
;MPPVNAPYRPEGLLARPLYARVDAGAVAHNLARLRAALPAAGAPRLWATVKADAYGHGLARVLPALREADGLAVLHLDEARACRRLGWDGPVLVYGGLYSQADTLLLDSPHLHLVITHAAQLQWLAQAPAAERPAVWLRFAGDIHHTGFCADDYRAAFALARELSGRGLIGEVGHLNHYARADEADGVAQADARFRDVIAGLPGPVSTSNSAAMLGHAARAAATQWVRPGLALYGASPFAECSAAGLGLLPAMSLHSQVVGIQRVRAGAGVGYSAAFIAPTAMDVGIVTCGYADGYPRHAPTGTPVVVAGARTRLLGRVSMDMMAVDLGPVPQAAIGAPVTLWGADGLPVEEVALAAGTIAAQLLTGLSARVPVALAGAR
;
A
#
# COMPACT_ATOMS: atom_id res chain seq x y z
N MET A 1 19.17 -9.68 -11.46
CA MET A 1 18.95 -8.47 -10.64
C MET A 1 19.63 -8.68 -9.30
N PRO A 2 20.39 -7.72 -8.75
CA PRO A 2 20.87 -7.84 -7.37
C PRO A 2 19.64 -7.92 -6.44
N PRO A 3 19.71 -8.64 -5.32
CA PRO A 3 18.57 -8.81 -4.44
C PRO A 3 18.09 -7.46 -3.92
N VAL A 4 16.83 -7.15 -4.19
CA VAL A 4 16.07 -6.12 -3.49
C VAL A 4 16.01 -6.59 -2.04
N ASN A 5 16.67 -5.87 -1.13
CA ASN A 5 16.96 -6.24 0.27
C ASN A 5 18.23 -7.09 0.48
N ALA A 6 19.40 -6.44 0.43
CA ALA A 6 20.59 -6.96 1.11
C ALA A 6 20.32 -7.01 2.64
N PRO A 7 20.82 -8.05 3.35
CA PRO A 7 20.50 -8.26 4.75
C PRO A 7 21.03 -7.12 5.65
N TYR A 8 20.17 -6.72 6.58
CA TYR A 8 20.48 -6.00 7.81
C TYR A 8 21.80 -6.52 8.41
N ARG A 9 22.76 -5.63 8.68
CA ARG A 9 23.99 -5.95 9.44
C ARG A 9 23.63 -6.02 10.93
N PRO A 10 23.58 -7.20 11.56
CA PRO A 10 23.32 -7.32 12.98
C PRO A 10 24.66 -7.29 13.73
N GLU A 11 25.17 -6.08 14.00
CA GLU A 11 26.21 -5.83 15.02
C GLU A 11 26.00 -4.46 15.66
N GLY A 12 24.77 -4.09 16.03
CA GLY A 12 24.47 -2.91 16.85
C GLY A 12 24.89 -1.52 16.32
N LEU A 13 25.58 -1.45 15.18
CA LEU A 13 26.14 -0.26 14.57
C LEU A 13 25.55 -0.13 13.16
N LEU A 14 24.44 0.58 13.06
CA LEU A 14 23.98 1.08 11.76
C LEU A 14 24.98 2.16 11.31
N ALA A 15 25.67 1.94 10.18
CA ALA A 15 26.62 2.91 9.62
C ALA A 15 25.98 4.28 9.34
N ARG A 16 24.66 4.30 9.16
CA ARG A 16 23.83 5.50 9.07
C ARG A 16 22.64 5.31 10.01
N PRO A 17 22.35 6.24 10.94
CA PRO A 17 21.29 6.09 11.93
C PRO A 17 19.93 6.39 11.29
N LEU A 18 19.56 5.62 10.28
CA LEU A 18 18.30 5.66 9.51
C LEU A 18 17.85 4.21 9.30
N TYR A 19 16.62 3.88 9.68
CA TYR A 19 16.04 2.56 9.44
C TYR A 19 14.51 2.62 9.45
N ALA A 20 13.88 1.67 8.77
CA ALA A 20 12.45 1.40 8.91
C ALA A 20 12.26 0.20 9.84
N ARG A 21 11.32 0.32 10.79
CA ARG A 21 10.84 -0.80 11.60
C ARG A 21 9.52 -1.29 11.04
N VAL A 22 9.44 -2.58 10.71
CA VAL A 22 8.20 -3.23 10.27
C VAL A 22 7.69 -4.15 11.37
N ASP A 23 6.43 -3.96 11.76
CA ASP A 23 5.72 -4.76 12.75
C ASP A 23 4.70 -5.68 12.05
N ALA A 24 5.05 -6.96 11.93
CA ALA A 24 4.14 -7.97 11.38
C ALA A 24 2.94 -8.25 12.31
N GLY A 25 3.10 -8.06 13.63
CA GLY A 25 1.99 -8.18 14.59
C GLY A 25 0.93 -7.11 14.37
N ALA A 26 1.33 -5.88 14.03
CA ALA A 26 0.41 -4.82 13.62
C ALA A 26 -0.38 -5.21 12.35
N VAL A 27 0.27 -5.85 11.37
CA VAL A 27 -0.40 -6.36 10.16
C VAL A 27 -1.44 -7.44 10.50
N ALA A 28 -1.09 -8.40 11.37
CA ALA A 28 -2.01 -9.44 11.83
C ALA A 28 -3.21 -8.85 12.57
N HIS A 29 -2.97 -7.88 13.46
CA HIS A 29 -4.02 -7.14 14.16
C HIS A 29 -4.94 -6.43 13.16
N ASN A 30 -4.37 -5.69 12.19
CA ASN A 30 -5.15 -4.97 11.19
C ASN A 30 -6.01 -5.91 10.34
N LEU A 31 -5.47 -7.07 9.94
CA LEU A 31 -6.21 -8.10 9.22
C LEU A 31 -7.42 -8.58 10.05
N ALA A 32 -7.22 -8.88 11.34
CA ALA A 32 -8.31 -9.29 12.24
C ALA A 32 -9.35 -8.17 12.44
N ARG A 33 -8.91 -6.91 12.57
CA ARG A 33 -9.80 -5.75 12.69
C ARG A 33 -10.63 -5.52 11.43
N LEU A 34 -10.03 -5.68 10.26
CA LEU A 34 -10.72 -5.61 8.98
C LEU A 34 -11.74 -6.74 8.85
N ARG A 35 -11.38 -7.97 9.23
CA ARG A 35 -12.33 -9.10 9.27
C ARG A 35 -13.52 -8.80 10.19
N ALA A 36 -13.26 -8.25 11.37
CA ALA A 36 -14.29 -7.92 12.35
C ALA A 36 -15.22 -6.76 11.91
N ALA A 37 -14.80 -5.94 10.93
CA ALA A 37 -15.64 -4.91 10.33
C ALA A 37 -16.68 -5.47 9.33
N LEU A 38 -16.58 -6.76 8.97
CA LEU A 38 -17.53 -7.46 8.11
C LEU A 38 -18.54 -8.26 8.96
N PRO A 39 -19.74 -8.59 8.41
CA PRO A 39 -20.70 -9.44 9.10
C PRO A 39 -20.10 -10.81 9.46
N ALA A 40 -20.50 -11.39 10.60
CA ALA A 40 -19.99 -12.69 11.03
C ALA A 40 -20.47 -13.86 10.16
N ALA A 41 -21.71 -13.80 9.65
CA ALA A 41 -22.29 -14.80 8.78
C ALA A 41 -22.41 -14.27 7.34
N GLY A 42 -22.01 -15.07 6.36
CA GLY A 42 -22.03 -14.67 4.95
C GLY A 42 -21.02 -13.58 4.60
N ALA A 43 -19.96 -13.41 5.40
CA ALA A 43 -18.92 -12.43 5.17
C ALA A 43 -18.25 -12.63 3.79
N PRO A 44 -17.90 -11.54 3.07
CA PRO A 44 -17.03 -11.66 1.91
C PRO A 44 -15.66 -12.22 2.33
N ARG A 45 -15.06 -12.99 1.43
CA ARG A 45 -13.65 -13.39 1.53
C ARG A 45 -12.74 -12.17 1.33
N LEU A 46 -11.51 -12.23 1.82
CA LEU A 46 -10.58 -11.11 1.86
C LEU A 46 -9.30 -11.43 1.09
N TRP A 47 -9.04 -10.63 0.06
CA TRP A 47 -7.74 -10.57 -0.61
C TRP A 47 -6.82 -9.60 0.12
N ALA A 48 -5.81 -10.10 0.84
CA ALA A 48 -4.79 -9.26 1.43
C ALA A 48 -3.91 -8.72 0.30
N THR A 49 -4.02 -7.41 0.01
CA THR A 49 -3.30 -6.82 -1.12
C THR A 49 -1.85 -6.54 -0.74
N VAL A 50 -0.92 -7.28 -1.36
CA VAL A 50 0.52 -7.28 -1.06
C VAL A 50 1.41 -6.86 -2.23
N LYS A 51 0.84 -6.25 -3.28
CA LYS A 51 1.61 -5.67 -4.40
C LYS A 51 2.64 -4.64 -3.91
N ALA A 52 3.66 -4.40 -4.73
CA ALA A 52 4.75 -3.46 -4.42
C ALA A 52 5.46 -3.82 -3.10
N ASP A 53 5.86 -5.09 -2.99
CA ASP A 53 6.54 -5.69 -1.83
C ASP A 53 5.79 -5.42 -0.51
N ALA A 54 4.49 -5.74 -0.51
CA ALA A 54 3.58 -5.47 0.61
C ALA A 54 3.53 -3.98 1.02
N TYR A 55 3.31 -3.09 0.04
CA TYR A 55 3.31 -1.64 0.25
C TYR A 55 4.62 -1.14 0.91
N GLY A 56 5.76 -1.70 0.49
CA GLY A 56 7.09 -1.39 1.04
C GLY A 56 7.42 -2.05 2.39
N HIS A 57 6.53 -2.87 2.97
CA HIS A 57 6.78 -3.53 4.26
C HIS A 57 7.64 -4.80 4.10
N GLY A 58 7.80 -5.32 2.89
CA GLY A 58 8.49 -6.57 2.61
C GLY A 58 7.54 -7.75 2.70
N LEU A 59 7.21 -8.37 1.56
CA LEU A 59 6.32 -9.53 1.49
C LEU A 59 6.81 -10.65 2.41
N ALA A 60 8.10 -10.99 2.37
CA ALA A 60 8.69 -12.03 3.22
C ALA A 60 8.57 -11.73 4.72
N ARG A 61 8.55 -10.44 5.10
CA ARG A 61 8.45 -9.99 6.50
C ARG A 61 7.02 -10.12 7.02
N VAL A 62 6.03 -9.79 6.21
CA VAL A 62 4.63 -9.72 6.64
C VAL A 62 3.81 -10.97 6.30
N LEU A 63 4.26 -11.82 5.37
CA LEU A 63 3.50 -13.00 4.95
C LEU A 63 3.08 -13.92 6.11
N PRO A 64 3.93 -14.20 7.13
CA PRO A 64 3.50 -15.00 8.27
C PRO A 64 2.29 -14.43 9.03
N ALA A 65 2.15 -13.10 9.06
CA ALA A 65 1.02 -12.40 9.68
C ALA A 65 -0.25 -12.39 8.82
N LEU A 66 -0.18 -12.84 7.57
CA LEU A 66 -1.29 -12.86 6.61
C LEU A 66 -1.89 -14.26 6.44
N ARG A 67 -1.52 -15.24 7.27
CA ARG A 67 -2.00 -16.63 7.16
C ARG A 67 -3.51 -16.78 7.26
N GLU A 68 -4.18 -15.88 7.98
CA GLU A 68 -5.65 -15.87 8.16
C GLU A 68 -6.40 -15.13 7.02
N ALA A 69 -5.68 -14.64 6.00
CA ALA A 69 -6.32 -14.10 4.80
C ALA A 69 -6.87 -15.24 3.93
N ASP A 70 -7.96 -14.99 3.20
CA ASP A 70 -8.51 -16.02 2.29
C ASP A 70 -7.71 -16.14 0.99
N GLY A 71 -6.90 -15.12 0.69
CA GLY A 71 -6.14 -15.00 -0.54
C GLY A 71 -5.19 -13.81 -0.49
N LEU A 72 -4.18 -13.80 -1.35
CA LEU A 72 -3.31 -12.63 -1.56
C LEU A 72 -3.65 -11.94 -2.89
N ALA A 73 -3.47 -10.63 -2.95
CA ALA A 73 -3.57 -9.89 -4.22
C ALA A 73 -2.27 -9.16 -4.55
N VAL A 74 -1.75 -9.43 -5.73
CA VAL A 74 -0.49 -8.90 -6.29
C VAL A 74 -0.76 -8.21 -7.63
N LEU A 75 0.24 -7.53 -8.19
CA LEU A 75 0.13 -6.87 -9.48
C LEU A 75 0.57 -7.76 -10.66
N HIS A 76 1.63 -8.55 -10.49
CA HIS A 76 2.24 -9.35 -11.56
C HIS A 76 2.37 -10.84 -11.22
N LEU A 77 2.48 -11.70 -12.24
CA LEU A 77 2.69 -13.15 -12.07
C LEU A 77 3.96 -13.48 -11.29
N ASP A 78 5.03 -12.69 -11.45
CA ASP A 78 6.27 -12.91 -10.69
C ASP A 78 6.13 -12.65 -9.20
N GLU A 79 5.27 -11.71 -8.80
CA GLU A 79 4.90 -11.50 -7.40
C GLU A 79 4.08 -12.69 -6.88
N ALA A 80 3.18 -13.26 -7.70
CA ALA A 80 2.43 -14.46 -7.33
C ALA A 80 3.36 -15.67 -7.08
N ARG A 81 4.35 -15.87 -7.97
CA ARG A 81 5.40 -16.88 -7.76
C ARG A 81 6.27 -16.57 -6.54
N ALA A 82 6.51 -15.30 -6.23
CA ALA A 82 7.20 -14.91 -5.00
C ALA A 82 6.40 -15.32 -3.76
N CYS A 83 5.07 -15.15 -3.75
CA CYS A 83 4.21 -15.67 -2.68
C CYS A 83 4.38 -17.19 -2.51
N ARG A 84 4.37 -17.95 -3.62
CA ARG A 84 4.56 -19.42 -3.60
C ARG A 84 5.91 -19.81 -3.02
N ARG A 85 7.01 -19.18 -3.45
CA ARG A 85 8.36 -19.43 -2.91
C ARG A 85 8.48 -19.14 -1.42
N LEU A 86 7.65 -18.23 -0.90
CA LEU A 86 7.59 -17.89 0.52
C LEU A 86 6.61 -18.78 1.31
N GLY A 87 6.01 -19.80 0.69
CA GLY A 87 5.15 -20.79 1.34
C GLY A 87 3.68 -20.39 1.43
N TRP A 88 3.19 -19.48 0.59
CA TRP A 88 1.76 -19.25 0.44
C TRP A 88 1.16 -20.28 -0.52
N ASP A 89 0.21 -21.09 -0.05
CA ASP A 89 -0.47 -22.12 -0.86
C ASP A 89 -1.91 -21.72 -1.26
N GLY A 90 -2.48 -20.71 -0.61
CA GLY A 90 -3.82 -20.21 -0.89
C GLY A 90 -3.94 -19.49 -2.25
N PRO A 91 -5.14 -19.02 -2.63
CA PRO A 91 -5.33 -18.39 -3.92
C PRO A 91 -4.59 -17.05 -4.02
N VAL A 92 -4.24 -16.65 -5.25
CA VAL A 92 -3.56 -15.38 -5.55
C VAL A 92 -4.26 -14.66 -6.70
N LEU A 93 -4.74 -13.45 -6.42
CA LEU A 93 -5.30 -12.53 -7.41
C LEU A 93 -4.20 -11.66 -8.03
N VAL A 94 -4.13 -11.61 -9.35
CA VAL A 94 -3.15 -10.82 -10.12
C VAL A 94 -3.88 -9.69 -10.83
N TYR A 95 -3.73 -8.46 -10.31
CA TYR A 95 -4.42 -7.27 -10.83
C TYR A 95 -4.05 -6.91 -12.26
N GLY A 96 -2.80 -7.18 -12.68
CA GLY A 96 -2.33 -6.90 -14.03
C GLY A 96 -2.84 -7.90 -15.07
N GLY A 97 -3.36 -9.05 -14.65
CA GLY A 97 -3.70 -10.15 -15.55
C GLY A 97 -2.48 -10.58 -16.36
N LEU A 98 -2.61 -10.50 -17.68
CA LEU A 98 -1.55 -10.80 -18.65
C LEU A 98 -1.22 -9.52 -19.44
N TYR A 99 0.05 -9.23 -19.68
CA TYR A 99 0.49 -8.10 -20.50
C TYR A 99 0.76 -8.48 -21.95
N SER A 100 0.99 -9.78 -22.21
CA SER A 100 1.24 -10.32 -23.54
C SER A 100 0.74 -11.75 -23.67
N GLN A 101 0.67 -12.26 -24.91
CA GLN A 101 0.40 -13.69 -25.13
C GLN A 101 1.48 -14.58 -24.51
N ALA A 102 2.74 -14.12 -24.44
CA ALA A 102 3.84 -14.90 -23.87
C ALA A 102 3.67 -15.15 -22.37
N ASP A 103 2.97 -14.26 -21.65
CA ASP A 103 2.69 -14.41 -20.22
C ASP A 103 1.85 -15.67 -19.92
N THR A 104 1.14 -16.22 -20.91
CA THR A 104 0.41 -17.48 -20.76
C THR A 104 1.32 -18.67 -20.46
N LEU A 105 2.61 -18.59 -20.85
CA LEU A 105 3.63 -19.58 -20.50
C LEU A 105 4.02 -19.53 -19.03
N LEU A 106 3.64 -18.46 -18.32
CA LEU A 106 3.95 -18.25 -16.91
C LEU A 106 2.80 -18.66 -15.97
N LEU A 107 1.74 -19.28 -16.51
CA LEU A 107 0.62 -19.82 -15.75
C LEU A 107 0.97 -21.22 -15.20
N ASP A 108 1.92 -21.24 -14.27
CA ASP A 108 2.50 -22.46 -13.69
C ASP A 108 2.18 -22.65 -12.20
N SER A 109 1.37 -21.74 -11.64
CA SER A 109 1.05 -21.71 -10.22
C SER A 109 -0.42 -22.06 -10.00
N PRO A 110 -0.74 -22.91 -9.00
CA PRO A 110 -2.12 -23.28 -8.72
C PRO A 110 -2.90 -22.10 -8.14
N HIS A 111 -4.24 -22.16 -8.22
CA HIS A 111 -5.17 -21.21 -7.60
C HIS A 111 -4.95 -19.74 -8.00
N LEU A 112 -4.54 -19.51 -9.25
CA LEU A 112 -4.43 -18.17 -9.81
C LEU A 112 -5.81 -17.59 -10.14
N HIS A 113 -5.99 -16.32 -9.79
CA HIS A 113 -7.09 -15.49 -10.24
C HIS A 113 -6.51 -14.33 -11.05
N LEU A 114 -6.96 -14.14 -12.30
CA LEU A 114 -6.45 -13.08 -13.17
C LEU A 114 -7.51 -12.00 -13.36
N VAL A 115 -7.13 -10.75 -13.17
CA VAL A 115 -8.00 -9.62 -13.55
C VAL A 115 -7.87 -9.38 -15.05
N ILE A 116 -9.00 -9.42 -15.75
CA ILE A 116 -9.07 -9.25 -17.20
C ILE A 116 -9.66 -7.90 -17.52
N THR A 117 -8.94 -7.11 -18.30
CA THR A 117 -9.24 -5.70 -18.59
C THR A 117 -9.58 -5.44 -20.06
N HIS A 118 -9.28 -6.39 -20.96
CA HIS A 118 -9.66 -6.31 -22.38
C HIS A 118 -9.76 -7.70 -23.03
N ALA A 119 -10.47 -7.79 -24.16
CA ALA A 119 -10.80 -9.06 -24.81
C ALA A 119 -9.57 -9.87 -25.28
N ALA A 120 -8.49 -9.21 -25.68
CA ALA A 120 -7.28 -9.92 -26.12
C ALA A 120 -6.68 -10.82 -25.03
N GLN A 121 -6.79 -10.47 -23.73
CA GLN A 121 -6.35 -11.37 -22.66
C GLN A 121 -7.15 -12.68 -22.61
N LEU A 122 -8.45 -12.65 -22.90
CA LEU A 122 -9.27 -13.86 -23.03
C LEU A 122 -8.83 -14.68 -24.25
N GLN A 123 -8.53 -14.03 -25.37
CA GLN A 123 -8.03 -14.70 -26.57
C GLN A 123 -6.66 -15.35 -26.35
N TRP A 124 -5.77 -14.73 -25.57
CA TRP A 124 -4.50 -15.31 -25.17
C TRP A 124 -4.71 -16.54 -24.29
N LEU A 125 -5.60 -16.47 -23.30
CA LEU A 125 -5.96 -17.61 -22.46
C LEU A 125 -6.56 -18.77 -23.27
N ALA A 126 -7.36 -18.47 -24.30
CA ALA A 126 -7.92 -19.48 -25.19
C ALA A 126 -6.86 -20.29 -25.96
N GLN A 127 -5.66 -19.71 -26.14
CA GLN A 127 -4.52 -20.30 -26.83
C GLN A 127 -3.41 -20.76 -25.88
N ALA A 128 -3.63 -20.62 -24.56
CA ALA A 128 -2.61 -20.92 -23.57
C ALA A 128 -2.32 -22.43 -23.55
N PRO A 129 -1.04 -22.85 -23.66
CA PRO A 129 -0.66 -24.26 -23.53
C PRO A 129 -0.63 -24.74 -22.07
N ALA A 130 -0.86 -23.84 -21.12
CA ALA A 130 -0.71 -24.10 -19.69
C ALA A 130 -1.55 -25.29 -19.22
N ALA A 131 -1.13 -25.94 -18.14
CA ALA A 131 -1.94 -26.94 -17.44
C ALA A 131 -2.95 -26.28 -16.49
N GLU A 132 -2.56 -25.14 -15.90
CA GLU A 132 -3.38 -24.39 -14.97
C GLU A 132 -4.53 -23.66 -15.67
N ARG A 133 -5.66 -23.57 -14.97
CA ARG A 133 -6.90 -22.96 -15.45
C ARG A 133 -7.29 -21.84 -14.49
N PRO A 134 -6.70 -20.65 -14.63
CA PRO A 134 -6.93 -19.59 -13.68
C PRO A 134 -8.40 -19.18 -13.68
N ALA A 135 -8.93 -18.84 -12.51
CA ALA A 135 -10.17 -18.08 -12.44
C ALA A 135 -9.93 -16.68 -13.04
N VAL A 136 -10.96 -16.08 -13.62
CA VAL A 136 -10.87 -14.75 -14.26
C VAL A 136 -11.86 -13.79 -13.63
N TRP A 137 -11.43 -12.54 -13.48
CA TRP A 137 -12.24 -11.45 -12.96
C TRP A 137 -12.36 -10.37 -14.01
N LEU A 138 -13.53 -10.26 -14.65
CA LEU A 138 -13.76 -9.21 -15.64
C LEU A 138 -13.89 -7.86 -14.95
N ARG A 139 -12.92 -6.99 -15.23
CA ARG A 139 -12.87 -5.65 -14.67
C ARG A 139 -13.78 -4.71 -15.46
N PHE A 140 -14.73 -4.11 -14.77
CA PHE A 140 -15.46 -2.97 -15.30
C PHE A 140 -14.58 -1.72 -15.21
N ALA A 141 -14.57 -0.90 -16.27
CA ALA A 141 -13.82 0.36 -16.30
C ALA A 141 -14.27 1.30 -15.17
N GLY A 142 -15.55 1.23 -14.78
CA GLY A 142 -16.08 1.96 -13.63
C GLY A 142 -16.08 3.47 -13.83
N ASP A 143 -16.23 4.17 -12.72
CA ASP A 143 -16.10 5.62 -12.60
C ASP A 143 -14.63 6.10 -12.65
N ILE A 144 -13.68 5.20 -12.39
CA ILE A 144 -12.25 5.50 -12.44
C ILE A 144 -11.69 5.53 -13.87
N HIS A 145 -12.34 4.84 -14.83
CA HIS A 145 -11.97 4.79 -16.25
C HIS A 145 -10.50 4.44 -16.57
N HIS A 146 -9.78 3.80 -15.64
CA HIS A 146 -8.35 3.51 -15.77
C HIS A 146 -8.08 2.30 -16.67
N THR A 147 -8.74 1.17 -16.39
CA THR A 147 -8.61 -0.11 -17.13
C THR A 147 -9.90 -0.90 -16.95
N GLY A 148 -10.25 -1.74 -17.93
CA GLY A 148 -11.44 -2.57 -17.89
C GLY A 148 -12.36 -2.35 -19.09
N PHE A 149 -13.40 -3.15 -19.16
CA PHE A 149 -14.44 -3.05 -20.20
C PHE A 149 -15.40 -1.90 -19.88
N CYS A 150 -15.82 -1.16 -20.91
CA CYS A 150 -16.97 -0.26 -20.79
C CYS A 150 -18.27 -1.07 -20.69
N ALA A 151 -19.39 -0.39 -20.45
CA ALA A 151 -20.69 -1.05 -20.30
C ALA A 151 -21.11 -1.83 -21.56
N ASP A 152 -20.84 -1.27 -22.74
CA ASP A 152 -21.24 -1.83 -24.03
C ASP A 152 -20.50 -3.13 -24.35
N ASP A 153 -19.21 -3.19 -24.01
CA ASP A 153 -18.36 -4.36 -24.29
C ASP A 153 -18.45 -5.45 -23.20
N TYR A 154 -18.93 -5.12 -22.00
CA TYR A 154 -18.83 -5.99 -20.83
C TYR A 154 -19.56 -7.33 -21.03
N ARG A 155 -20.78 -7.30 -21.57
CA ARG A 155 -21.59 -8.51 -21.78
C ARG A 155 -20.98 -9.44 -22.82
N ALA A 156 -20.41 -8.89 -23.89
CA ALA A 156 -19.72 -9.67 -24.91
C ALA A 156 -18.45 -10.34 -24.33
N ALA A 157 -17.66 -9.59 -23.55
CA ALA A 157 -16.50 -10.13 -22.86
C ALA A 157 -16.88 -11.24 -21.86
N PHE A 158 -17.99 -11.07 -21.13
CA PHE A 158 -18.52 -12.09 -20.23
C PHE A 158 -18.96 -13.35 -20.97
N ALA A 159 -19.66 -13.22 -22.10
CA ALA A 159 -20.05 -14.36 -22.93
C ALA A 159 -18.82 -15.15 -23.40
N LEU A 160 -17.78 -14.46 -23.88
CA LEU A 160 -16.52 -15.09 -24.27
C LEU A 160 -15.84 -15.80 -23.08
N ALA A 161 -15.73 -15.15 -21.92
CA ALA A 161 -15.16 -15.77 -20.73
C ALA A 161 -15.96 -17.03 -20.29
N ARG A 162 -17.28 -17.00 -20.38
CA ARG A 162 -18.14 -18.16 -20.09
C ARG A 162 -17.95 -19.30 -21.09
N GLU A 163 -17.78 -19.00 -22.37
CA GLU A 163 -17.45 -20.00 -23.39
C GLU A 163 -16.12 -20.69 -23.06
N LEU A 164 -15.07 -19.91 -22.77
CA LEU A 164 -13.76 -20.44 -22.41
C LEU A 164 -13.81 -21.28 -21.12
N SER A 165 -14.60 -20.87 -20.13
CA SER A 165 -14.85 -21.63 -18.90
C SER A 165 -15.56 -22.95 -19.20
N GLY A 166 -16.60 -22.95 -20.04
CA GLY A 166 -17.32 -24.16 -20.46
C GLY A 166 -16.47 -25.15 -21.26
N ARG A 167 -15.44 -24.65 -21.95
CA ARG A 167 -14.42 -25.45 -22.63
C ARG A 167 -13.29 -25.92 -21.71
N GLY A 168 -13.33 -25.54 -20.42
CA GLY A 168 -12.30 -25.88 -19.45
C GLY A 168 -10.94 -25.23 -19.75
N LEU A 169 -10.92 -24.06 -20.39
CA LEU A 169 -9.70 -23.28 -20.70
C LEU A 169 -9.38 -22.24 -19.61
N ILE A 170 -10.38 -21.86 -18.82
CA ILE A 170 -10.25 -21.03 -17.61
C ILE A 170 -11.18 -21.58 -16.52
N GLY A 171 -10.98 -21.13 -15.28
CA GLY A 171 -11.80 -21.49 -14.13
C GLY A 171 -13.08 -20.67 -14.01
N GLU A 172 -13.42 -20.29 -12.77
CA GLU A 172 -14.56 -19.44 -12.45
C GLU A 172 -14.45 -18.05 -13.11
N VAL A 173 -15.59 -17.48 -13.53
CA VAL A 173 -15.69 -16.11 -14.06
C VAL A 173 -16.38 -15.23 -13.04
N GLY A 174 -15.67 -14.21 -12.54
CA GLY A 174 -16.17 -13.21 -11.60
C GLY A 174 -16.20 -11.79 -12.16
N HIS A 175 -16.80 -10.89 -11.38
CA HIS A 175 -16.99 -9.49 -11.71
C HIS A 175 -16.18 -8.60 -10.77
N LEU A 176 -15.40 -7.67 -11.32
CA LEU A 176 -14.58 -6.78 -10.52
C LEU A 176 -14.85 -5.32 -10.87
N ASN A 177 -15.07 -4.50 -9.86
CA ASN A 177 -15.07 -3.04 -9.97
C ASN A 177 -14.09 -2.43 -8.95
N HIS A 178 -13.67 -1.19 -9.17
CA HIS A 178 -12.88 -0.42 -8.21
C HIS A 178 -13.37 1.02 -8.22
N TYR A 179 -13.91 1.46 -7.08
CA TYR A 179 -14.47 2.80 -6.92
C TYR A 179 -13.40 3.89 -6.91
N ALA A 180 -13.67 5.01 -7.58
CA ALA A 180 -12.74 6.14 -7.65
C ALA A 180 -12.74 6.99 -6.36
N ARG A 181 -13.92 7.12 -5.72
CA ARG A 181 -14.17 8.07 -4.62
C ARG A 181 -14.70 7.39 -3.35
N ALA A 182 -14.19 6.20 -3.05
CA ALA A 182 -14.67 5.42 -1.91
C ALA A 182 -14.25 5.96 -0.54
N ASP A 183 -13.29 6.88 -0.52
CA ASP A 183 -12.87 7.68 0.60
C ASP A 183 -13.87 8.81 0.96
N GLU A 184 -14.89 9.01 0.12
CA GLU A 184 -15.97 9.98 0.33
C GLU A 184 -17.28 9.29 0.74
N ALA A 185 -18.09 9.98 1.56
CA ALA A 185 -19.30 9.41 2.15
C ALA A 185 -20.39 9.03 1.12
N ASP A 186 -20.52 9.78 0.03
CA ASP A 186 -21.50 9.57 -1.05
C ASP A 186 -20.85 9.07 -2.36
N GLY A 187 -19.52 8.93 -2.39
CA GLY A 187 -18.74 8.69 -3.61
C GLY A 187 -18.88 7.31 -4.26
N VAL A 188 -19.61 6.38 -3.64
CA VAL A 188 -19.77 5.00 -4.14
C VAL A 188 -21.14 4.73 -4.77
N ALA A 189 -22.20 5.43 -4.33
CA ALA A 189 -23.58 5.02 -4.61
C ALA A 189 -23.90 4.90 -6.11
N GLN A 190 -23.53 5.91 -6.89
CA GLN A 190 -23.79 5.94 -8.34
C GLN A 190 -22.91 4.94 -9.10
N ALA A 191 -21.65 4.78 -8.72
CA ALA A 191 -20.73 3.83 -9.34
C ALA A 191 -21.18 2.38 -9.10
N ASP A 192 -21.64 2.08 -7.88
CA ASP A 192 -22.20 0.78 -7.50
C ASP A 192 -23.47 0.44 -8.28
N ALA A 193 -24.43 1.38 -8.38
CA ALA A 193 -25.66 1.18 -9.14
C ALA A 193 -25.37 0.85 -10.61
N ARG A 194 -24.52 1.66 -11.27
CA ARG A 194 -24.11 1.41 -12.66
C ARG A 194 -23.46 0.04 -12.84
N PHE A 195 -22.58 -0.35 -11.92
CA PHE A 195 -21.93 -1.66 -12.01
C PHE A 195 -22.93 -2.81 -11.84
N ARG A 196 -23.89 -2.69 -10.91
CA ARG A 196 -24.97 -3.67 -10.73
C ARG A 196 -25.84 -3.81 -11.98
N ASP A 197 -26.14 -2.71 -12.67
CA ASP A 197 -26.90 -2.74 -13.92
C ASP A 197 -26.13 -3.47 -15.04
N VAL A 198 -24.82 -3.20 -15.15
CA VAL A 198 -23.94 -3.86 -16.13
C VAL A 198 -23.91 -5.38 -15.93
N ILE A 199 -23.83 -5.84 -14.69
CA ILE A 199 -23.75 -7.28 -14.37
C ILE A 199 -25.11 -7.95 -14.15
N ALA A 200 -26.22 -7.21 -14.29
CA ALA A 200 -27.56 -7.76 -14.06
C ALA A 200 -27.81 -9.01 -14.94
N GLY A 201 -28.19 -10.11 -14.29
CA GLY A 201 -28.43 -11.41 -14.94
C GLY A 201 -27.17 -12.19 -15.33
N LEU A 202 -25.96 -11.69 -15.02
CA LEU A 202 -24.71 -12.41 -15.24
C LEU A 202 -24.31 -13.14 -13.95
N PRO A 203 -24.13 -14.48 -13.97
CA PRO A 203 -23.73 -15.23 -12.78
C PRO A 203 -22.23 -15.10 -12.52
N GLY A 204 -21.84 -15.06 -11.24
CA GLY A 204 -20.44 -15.10 -10.84
C GLY A 204 -20.21 -14.34 -9.54
N PRO A 205 -19.08 -14.56 -8.86
CA PRO A 205 -18.73 -13.80 -7.67
C PRO A 205 -18.40 -12.35 -8.04
N VAL A 206 -18.64 -11.45 -7.09
CA VAL A 206 -18.43 -10.01 -7.23
C VAL A 206 -17.38 -9.53 -6.24
N SER A 207 -16.52 -8.61 -6.69
CA SER A 207 -15.55 -7.93 -5.84
C SER A 207 -15.44 -6.45 -6.18
N THR A 208 -15.82 -5.58 -5.25
CA THR A 208 -15.80 -4.11 -5.48
C THR A 208 -14.93 -3.34 -4.50
N SER A 209 -14.85 -3.80 -3.25
CA SER A 209 -14.39 -2.95 -2.15
C SER A 209 -12.89 -3.01 -1.92
N ASN A 210 -12.22 -1.86 -2.04
CA ASN A 210 -10.87 -1.62 -1.52
C ASN A 210 -10.94 -1.27 -0.01
N SER A 211 -9.84 -0.83 0.60
CA SER A 211 -9.83 -0.40 2.02
C SER A 211 -10.88 0.66 2.35
N ALA A 212 -11.03 1.68 1.51
CA ALA A 212 -11.97 2.79 1.75
C ALA A 212 -13.43 2.31 1.67
N ALA A 213 -13.80 1.60 0.60
CA ALA A 213 -15.16 1.08 0.44
C ALA A 213 -15.51 0.01 1.49
N MET A 214 -14.53 -0.78 1.93
CA MET A 214 -14.73 -1.77 2.97
C MET A 214 -15.09 -1.12 4.31
N LEU A 215 -14.39 -0.05 4.69
CA LEU A 215 -14.57 0.60 5.99
C LEU A 215 -15.68 1.66 5.99
N GLY A 216 -15.80 2.45 4.92
CA GLY A 216 -16.76 3.56 4.82
C GLY A 216 -18.12 3.13 4.25
N HIS A 217 -18.18 2.00 3.54
CA HIS A 217 -19.37 1.51 2.85
C HIS A 217 -19.65 0.03 3.17
N ALA A 218 -19.55 -0.34 4.45
CA ALA A 218 -19.58 -1.73 4.92
C ALA A 218 -20.78 -2.54 4.41
N ALA A 219 -21.97 -1.96 4.31
CA ALA A 219 -23.16 -2.64 3.77
C ALA A 219 -22.98 -3.06 2.30
N ARG A 220 -22.30 -2.23 1.48
CA ARG A 220 -21.96 -2.58 0.09
C ARG A 220 -20.86 -3.62 0.03
N ALA A 221 -19.86 -3.52 0.90
CA ALA A 221 -18.82 -4.55 1.00
C ALA A 221 -19.40 -5.92 1.36
N ALA A 222 -20.31 -5.97 2.34
CA ALA A 222 -21.02 -7.17 2.77
C ALA A 222 -21.90 -7.81 1.68
N ALA A 223 -22.34 -7.05 0.67
CA ALA A 223 -23.16 -7.55 -0.43
C ALA A 223 -22.36 -8.24 -1.55
N THR A 224 -21.03 -8.37 -1.40
CA THR A 224 -20.13 -8.97 -2.40
C THR A 224 -19.48 -10.25 -1.89
N GLN A 225 -18.81 -11.01 -2.75
CA GLN A 225 -18.15 -12.26 -2.37
C GLN A 225 -16.68 -12.06 -1.96
N TRP A 226 -16.05 -10.96 -2.40
CA TRP A 226 -14.66 -10.66 -2.06
C TRP A 226 -14.40 -9.16 -1.84
N VAL A 227 -13.63 -8.85 -0.80
CA VAL A 227 -13.04 -7.52 -0.54
C VAL A 227 -11.53 -7.54 -0.72
N ARG A 228 -10.92 -6.36 -0.92
CA ARG A 228 -9.51 -6.20 -1.30
C ARG A 228 -8.82 -5.08 -0.52
N PRO A 229 -8.69 -5.19 0.82
CA PRO A 229 -7.95 -4.21 1.59
C PRO A 229 -6.47 -4.19 1.19
N GLY A 230 -5.93 -2.97 1.06
CA GLY A 230 -4.51 -2.70 0.85
C GLY A 230 -4.00 -1.76 1.93
N LEU A 231 -4.17 -0.45 1.76
CA LEU A 231 -3.63 0.57 2.67
C LEU A 231 -3.97 0.33 4.15
N ALA A 232 -5.24 0.01 4.45
CA ALA A 232 -5.69 -0.23 5.83
C ALA A 232 -5.05 -1.47 6.48
N LEU A 233 -4.63 -2.46 5.68
CA LEU A 233 -3.92 -3.64 6.19
C LEU A 233 -2.59 -3.26 6.85
N TYR A 234 -1.99 -2.16 6.36
CA TYR A 234 -0.70 -1.64 6.83
C TYR A 234 -0.83 -0.53 7.86
N GLY A 235 -2.03 -0.28 8.38
CA GLY A 235 -2.23 0.64 9.49
C GLY A 235 -2.31 2.11 9.10
N ALA A 236 -2.67 2.41 7.86
CA ALA A 236 -2.92 3.76 7.39
C ALA A 236 -4.39 3.93 6.99
N SER A 237 -4.98 5.04 7.41
CA SER A 237 -6.35 5.39 7.07
C SER A 237 -6.48 5.73 5.59
N PRO A 238 -7.55 5.26 4.92
CA PRO A 238 -7.90 5.74 3.59
C PRO A 238 -8.70 7.05 3.59
N PHE A 239 -9.02 7.63 4.76
CA PHE A 239 -9.89 8.80 4.89
C PHE A 239 -9.14 10.03 5.39
N ALA A 240 -9.53 11.21 4.92
CA ALA A 240 -8.98 12.49 5.41
C ALA A 240 -9.45 12.84 6.83
N GLU A 241 -10.71 12.53 7.16
CA GLU A 241 -11.35 12.95 8.42
C GLU A 241 -11.24 11.93 9.55
N CYS A 242 -10.78 10.71 9.26
CA CYS A 242 -10.66 9.63 10.24
C CYS A 242 -9.24 9.11 10.27
N SER A 243 -8.61 9.08 11.45
CA SER A 243 -7.25 8.54 11.61
C SER A 243 -7.24 7.01 11.65
N ALA A 244 -6.08 6.40 11.35
CA ALA A 244 -5.91 4.95 11.51
C ALA A 244 -6.26 4.48 12.93
N ALA A 245 -5.87 5.25 13.94
CA ALA A 245 -6.21 4.96 15.33
C ALA A 245 -7.73 5.01 15.60
N GLY A 246 -8.45 5.96 15.00
CA GLY A 246 -9.92 6.03 15.07
C GLY A 246 -10.61 4.81 14.45
N LEU A 247 -9.99 4.21 13.44
CA LEU A 247 -10.42 2.94 12.83
C LEU A 247 -9.93 1.71 13.63
N GLY A 248 -9.13 1.92 14.69
CA GLY A 248 -8.53 0.87 15.48
C GLY A 248 -7.42 0.09 14.77
N LEU A 249 -6.81 0.70 13.75
CA LEU A 249 -5.68 0.18 12.99
C LEU A 249 -4.36 0.58 13.66
N LEU A 250 -3.35 -0.29 13.58
CA LEU A 250 -2.01 -0.08 14.12
C LEU A 250 -1.01 0.15 12.97
N PRO A 251 -0.22 1.24 12.98
CA PRO A 251 0.80 1.49 11.96
C PRO A 251 1.81 0.35 11.90
N ALA A 252 1.95 -0.30 10.74
CA ALA A 252 2.85 -1.44 10.56
C ALA A 252 4.29 -1.04 10.20
N MET A 253 4.53 0.21 9.77
CA MET A 253 5.87 0.74 9.47
C MET A 253 6.13 2.01 10.29
N SER A 254 7.33 2.09 10.86
CA SER A 254 7.85 3.31 11.46
C SER A 254 9.22 3.65 10.86
N LEU A 255 9.41 4.88 10.37
CA LEU A 255 10.67 5.35 9.83
C LEU A 255 11.39 6.19 10.89
N HIS A 256 12.58 5.75 11.28
CA HIS A 256 13.37 6.36 12.34
C HIS A 256 14.70 6.89 11.82
N SER A 257 15.16 7.98 12.41
CA SER A 257 16.48 8.53 12.22
C SER A 257 17.04 9.05 13.55
N GLN A 258 18.18 9.74 13.52
CA GLN A 258 18.68 10.54 14.63
C GLN A 258 19.12 11.93 14.16
N VAL A 259 19.24 12.86 15.11
CA VAL A 259 19.95 14.14 14.92
C VAL A 259 21.45 13.83 14.83
N VAL A 260 22.09 14.17 13.71
CA VAL A 260 23.53 13.93 13.49
C VAL A 260 24.38 15.19 13.58
N GLY A 261 23.74 16.35 13.65
CA GLY A 261 24.41 17.63 13.80
C GLY A 261 23.44 18.69 14.28
N ILE A 262 23.97 19.73 14.93
CA ILE A 262 23.20 20.89 15.37
C ILE A 262 23.90 22.14 14.84
N GLN A 263 23.15 23.00 14.18
CA GLN A 263 23.62 24.27 13.65
C GLN A 263 22.93 25.41 14.38
N ARG A 264 23.70 26.32 14.96
CA ARG A 264 23.16 27.56 15.54
C ARG A 264 23.08 28.62 14.46
N VAL A 265 21.87 28.96 14.05
CA VAL A 265 21.63 29.95 12.99
C VAL A 265 21.18 31.26 13.59
N ARG A 266 21.70 32.38 13.07
CA ARG A 266 21.27 33.73 13.44
C ARG A 266 19.94 34.09 12.77
N ALA A 267 19.23 35.07 13.33
CA ALA A 267 18.08 35.67 12.67
C ALA A 267 18.47 36.19 11.26
N GLY A 268 17.62 35.95 10.27
CA GLY A 268 17.83 36.29 8.86
C GLY A 268 18.74 35.32 8.08
N ALA A 269 19.33 34.30 8.71
CA ALA A 269 20.11 33.29 7.98
C ALA A 269 19.21 32.28 7.25
N GLY A 270 19.64 31.87 6.06
CA GLY A 270 18.98 30.83 5.28
C GLY A 270 19.37 29.41 5.70
N VAL A 271 18.43 28.47 5.62
CA VAL A 271 18.64 27.04 5.86
C VAL A 271 18.34 26.22 4.61
N GLY A 272 19.28 25.33 4.27
CA GLY A 272 19.15 24.39 3.16
C GLY A 272 19.24 25.03 1.77
N TYR A 273 18.89 24.25 0.75
CA TYR A 273 18.97 24.68 -0.64
C TYR A 273 18.11 25.91 -0.90
N SER A 274 18.72 26.87 -1.60
CA SER A 274 18.09 28.13 -2.02
C SER A 274 17.57 28.99 -0.86
N ALA A 275 18.06 28.76 0.37
CA ALA A 275 17.59 29.43 1.58
C ALA A 275 16.05 29.37 1.72
N ALA A 276 15.47 28.21 1.38
CA ALA A 276 14.01 28.01 1.35
C ALA A 276 13.32 28.23 2.70
N PHE A 277 14.09 28.22 3.79
CA PHE A 277 13.68 28.75 5.08
C PHE A 277 14.66 29.85 5.50
N ILE A 278 14.13 30.99 5.96
CA ILE A 278 14.88 32.08 6.58
C ILE A 278 14.54 32.08 8.06
N ALA A 279 15.55 31.95 8.92
CA ALA A 279 15.37 31.90 10.36
C ALA A 279 14.79 33.23 10.87
N PRO A 280 13.58 33.26 11.48
CA PRO A 280 12.99 34.51 11.96
C PRO A 280 13.70 35.04 13.22
N THR A 281 14.31 34.15 13.99
CA THR A 281 15.07 34.44 15.20
C THR A 281 16.36 33.63 15.21
N ALA A 282 17.25 33.90 16.17
CA ALA A 282 18.34 32.97 16.43
C ALA A 282 17.76 31.64 16.96
N MET A 283 18.16 30.51 16.37
CA MET A 283 17.62 29.21 16.71
C MET A 283 18.63 28.09 16.47
N ASP A 284 18.42 26.96 17.14
CA ASP A 284 19.16 25.73 16.90
C ASP A 284 18.41 24.86 15.88
N VAL A 285 19.14 24.41 14.86
CA VAL A 285 18.63 23.60 13.75
C VAL A 285 19.27 22.23 13.81
N GLY A 286 18.46 21.19 13.94
CA GLY A 286 18.91 19.80 13.92
C GLY A 286 19.06 19.32 12.49
N ILE A 287 20.14 18.58 12.21
CA ILE A 287 20.36 17.91 10.93
C ILE A 287 20.07 16.43 11.11
N VAL A 288 19.19 15.88 10.29
CA VAL A 288 18.70 14.50 10.38
C VAL A 288 19.09 13.73 9.12
N THR A 289 19.60 12.51 9.28
CA THR A 289 19.97 11.64 8.16
C THR A 289 18.78 10.95 7.52
N CYS A 290 18.01 11.68 6.73
CA CYS A 290 17.06 11.11 5.78
C CYS A 290 16.83 12.14 4.68
N GLY A 291 16.71 11.68 3.44
CA GLY A 291 16.45 12.55 2.31
C GLY A 291 15.68 11.85 1.20
N TYR A 292 15.58 12.51 0.05
CA TYR A 292 14.73 12.00 -1.03
C TYR A 292 15.26 10.74 -1.70
N ALA A 293 16.57 10.48 -1.63
CA ALA A 293 17.11 9.23 -2.14
C ALA A 293 16.84 8.04 -1.20
N ASP A 294 16.32 8.30 0.01
CA ASP A 294 15.83 7.26 0.93
C ASP A 294 14.34 6.95 0.75
N GLY A 295 13.62 7.82 0.03
CA GLY A 295 12.17 7.75 -0.16
C GLY A 295 11.37 8.90 0.48
N TYR A 296 12.02 9.80 1.22
CA TYR A 296 11.32 10.94 1.83
C TYR A 296 10.95 12.00 0.77
N PRO A 297 9.74 12.60 0.77
CA PRO A 297 9.33 13.53 -0.27
C PRO A 297 10.23 14.77 -0.32
N ARG A 298 10.95 14.95 -1.43
CA ARG A 298 11.79 16.16 -1.67
C ARG A 298 11.00 17.46 -1.53
N HIS A 299 9.73 17.42 -1.92
CA HIS A 299 8.83 18.57 -1.94
C HIS A 299 8.13 18.83 -0.60
N ALA A 300 8.41 18.05 0.45
CA ALA A 300 7.90 18.34 1.80
C ALA A 300 8.27 19.78 2.19
N PRO A 301 7.27 20.63 2.49
CA PRO A 301 7.52 22.02 2.81
C PRO A 301 8.08 22.21 4.23
N THR A 302 8.59 23.41 4.50
CA THR A 302 8.77 23.87 5.89
C THR A 302 7.45 23.73 6.62
N GLY A 303 7.47 23.16 7.83
CA GLY A 303 6.25 22.89 8.61
C GLY A 303 5.79 21.45 8.58
N THR A 304 6.28 20.60 7.68
CA THR A 304 6.00 19.15 7.72
C THR A 304 6.39 18.58 9.09
N PRO A 305 5.51 17.84 9.77
CA PRO A 305 5.74 17.39 11.14
C PRO A 305 6.82 16.32 11.23
N VAL A 306 7.54 16.32 12.35
CA VAL A 306 8.53 15.32 12.75
C VAL A 306 8.53 15.22 14.27
N VAL A 307 8.92 14.07 14.83
CA VAL A 307 9.08 13.92 16.29
C VAL A 307 10.56 13.79 16.62
N VAL A 308 11.08 14.64 17.51
CA VAL A 308 12.46 14.61 17.98
C VAL A 308 12.47 14.42 19.49
N ALA A 309 13.16 13.40 19.99
CA ALA A 309 13.19 13.05 21.42
C ALA A 309 11.79 12.97 22.08
N GLY A 310 10.80 12.47 21.34
CA GLY A 310 9.40 12.34 21.79
C GLY A 310 8.56 13.62 21.68
N ALA A 311 9.15 14.77 21.33
CA ALA A 311 8.46 16.03 21.16
C ALA A 311 8.19 16.32 19.67
N ARG A 312 6.96 16.75 19.35
CA ARG A 312 6.61 17.17 17.99
C ARG A 312 7.29 18.49 17.65
N THR A 313 7.85 18.54 16.45
CA THR A 313 8.42 19.73 15.83
C THR A 313 8.20 19.65 14.31
N ARG A 314 8.98 20.39 13.51
CA ARG A 314 8.78 20.54 12.06
C ARG A 314 10.08 20.53 11.27
N LEU A 315 9.96 20.21 9.98
CA LEU A 315 11.01 20.42 9.00
C LEU A 315 11.25 21.91 8.71
N LEU A 316 12.48 22.25 8.36
CA LEU A 316 12.94 23.57 7.96
C LEU A 316 13.59 23.51 6.57
N GLY A 317 13.05 24.27 5.62
CA GLY A 317 13.59 24.35 4.26
C GLY A 317 13.34 23.08 3.44
N ARG A 318 14.13 22.89 2.38
CA ARG A 318 13.98 21.75 1.45
C ARG A 318 14.70 20.51 1.96
N VAL A 319 14.06 19.35 1.78
CA VAL A 319 14.70 18.04 1.96
C VAL A 319 15.78 17.85 0.89
N SER A 320 17.00 17.46 1.30
CA SER A 320 18.12 17.14 0.42
C SER A 320 18.18 15.65 0.05
N MET A 321 19.23 15.22 -0.65
CA MET A 321 19.37 13.82 -1.07
C MET A 321 19.43 12.86 0.13
N ASP A 322 20.18 13.24 1.17
CA ASP A 322 20.51 12.37 2.30
C ASP A 322 20.17 12.96 3.67
N MET A 323 19.82 14.26 3.71
CA MET A 323 19.60 15.00 4.95
C MET A 323 18.40 15.93 4.89
N MET A 324 17.84 16.23 6.06
CA MET A 324 16.83 17.27 6.26
C MET A 324 17.17 18.07 7.52
N ALA A 325 16.69 19.32 7.56
CA ALA A 325 16.81 20.18 8.72
C ALA A 325 15.50 20.21 9.51
N VAL A 326 15.59 20.21 10.83
CA VAL A 326 14.45 20.22 11.76
C VAL A 326 14.61 21.32 12.80
N ASP A 327 13.50 21.88 13.25
CA ASP A 327 13.45 22.92 14.28
C ASP A 327 13.66 22.29 15.67
N LEU A 328 14.72 22.68 16.39
CA LEU A 328 14.96 22.20 17.76
C LEU A 328 14.42 23.15 18.84
N GLY A 329 13.81 24.27 18.45
CA GLY A 329 13.23 25.24 19.40
C GLY A 329 12.24 24.60 20.39
N PRO A 330 11.30 23.76 19.94
CA PRO A 330 10.38 23.03 20.83
C PRO A 330 11.05 21.94 21.68
N VAL A 331 12.32 21.61 21.43
CA VAL A 331 13.05 20.48 22.02
C VAL A 331 14.47 20.90 22.44
N PRO A 332 14.63 21.90 23.33
CA PRO A 332 15.92 22.52 23.64
C PRO A 332 16.94 21.56 24.27
N GLN A 333 16.48 20.44 24.84
CA GLN A 333 17.32 19.37 25.38
C GLN A 333 17.84 18.40 24.32
N ALA A 334 17.40 18.50 23.06
CA ALA A 334 17.85 17.62 21.99
C ALA A 334 19.34 17.81 21.71
N ALA A 335 20.10 16.72 21.77
CA ALA A 335 21.52 16.66 21.44
C ALA A 335 21.75 15.85 20.15
N ILE A 336 22.99 15.86 19.65
CA ILE A 336 23.42 14.89 18.64
C ILE A 336 23.17 13.47 19.20
N GLY A 337 22.56 12.61 18.38
CA GLY A 337 22.07 11.28 18.75
C GLY A 337 20.61 11.25 19.20
N ALA A 338 19.95 12.39 19.38
CA ALA A 338 18.52 12.42 19.75
C ALA A 338 17.68 11.63 18.71
N PRO A 339 16.79 10.74 19.16
CA PRO A 339 15.99 9.92 18.25
C PRO A 339 14.98 10.79 17.50
N VAL A 340 14.78 10.46 16.23
CA VAL A 340 13.85 11.13 15.33
C VAL A 340 12.88 10.11 14.76
N THR A 341 11.59 10.37 14.86
CA THR A 341 10.54 9.61 14.16
C THR A 341 10.01 10.46 13.02
N LEU A 342 10.18 9.96 11.80
CA LEU A 342 9.74 10.60 10.57
C LEU A 342 8.29 10.23 10.23
N TRP A 343 7.87 9.02 10.58
CA TRP A 343 6.48 8.58 10.70
C TRP A 343 6.42 7.23 11.43
N GLY A 344 5.23 6.80 11.87
CA GLY A 344 4.96 5.48 12.43
C GLY A 344 4.25 5.50 13.79
N ALA A 345 4.39 4.38 14.51
CA ALA A 345 3.71 4.14 15.78
C ALA A 345 4.19 5.07 16.92
N ASP A 346 5.39 5.65 16.80
CA ASP A 346 6.00 6.52 17.82
C ASP A 346 5.51 7.97 17.70
N GLY A 347 4.20 8.14 17.62
CA GLY A 347 3.52 9.44 17.77
C GLY A 347 3.32 10.26 16.51
N LEU A 348 3.67 9.78 15.32
CA LEU A 348 3.50 10.53 14.06
C LEU A 348 2.91 9.65 12.95
N PRO A 349 1.58 9.65 12.75
CA PRO A 349 0.95 8.91 11.66
C PRO A 349 1.50 9.33 10.28
N VAL A 350 1.65 8.36 9.38
CA VAL A 350 2.20 8.60 8.03
C VAL A 350 1.26 9.48 7.18
N GLU A 351 -0.05 9.43 7.46
CA GLU A 351 -1.08 10.23 6.82
C GLU A 351 -0.88 11.73 7.07
N GLU A 352 -0.44 12.10 8.26
CA GLU A 352 -0.20 13.50 8.62
C GLU A 352 0.99 14.07 7.85
N VAL A 353 2.06 13.28 7.71
CA VAL A 353 3.25 13.63 6.91
C VAL A 353 2.88 13.73 5.44
N ALA A 354 2.11 12.76 4.94
CA ALA A 354 1.65 12.75 3.56
C ALA A 354 0.79 13.98 3.24
N LEU A 355 -0.19 14.30 4.10
CA LEU A 355 -1.04 15.47 3.96
C LEU A 355 -0.21 16.76 3.95
N ALA A 356 0.71 16.92 4.91
CA ALA A 356 1.58 18.10 4.97
C ALA A 356 2.50 18.24 3.75
N ALA A 357 2.90 17.12 3.14
CA ALA A 357 3.70 17.11 1.92
C ALA A 357 2.84 17.19 0.63
N GLY A 358 1.51 17.19 0.70
CA GLY A 358 0.64 17.22 -0.48
C GLY A 358 0.66 15.91 -1.28
N THR A 359 0.76 14.78 -0.59
CA THR A 359 0.77 13.42 -1.15
C THR A 359 -0.11 12.48 -0.32
N ILE A 360 -0.06 11.18 -0.59
CA ILE A 360 -0.82 10.12 0.08
C ILE A 360 0.11 9.17 0.84
N ALA A 361 -0.38 8.60 1.95
CA ALA A 361 0.38 7.65 2.77
C ALA A 361 0.94 6.47 1.97
N ALA A 362 0.18 5.96 1.00
CA ALA A 362 0.61 4.87 0.13
C ALA A 362 1.91 5.20 -0.63
N GLN A 363 2.08 6.46 -1.08
CA GLN A 363 3.30 6.88 -1.77
C GLN A 363 4.51 6.89 -0.83
N LEU A 364 4.32 7.34 0.43
CA LEU A 364 5.41 7.34 1.41
C LEU A 364 5.85 5.93 1.78
N LEU A 365 4.89 5.03 2.04
CA LEU A 365 5.17 3.65 2.43
C LEU A 365 5.84 2.85 1.30
N THR A 366 5.34 3.00 0.07
CA THR A 366 5.90 2.30 -1.11
C THR A 366 7.18 2.95 -1.65
N GLY A 367 7.42 4.23 -1.33
CA GLY A 367 8.57 5.00 -1.83
C GLY A 367 9.87 4.73 -1.08
N LEU A 368 9.86 3.92 -0.01
CA LEU A 368 11.05 3.60 0.75
C LEU A 368 12.09 2.91 -0.14
N SER A 369 13.26 3.51 -0.27
CA SER A 369 14.32 2.98 -1.13
C SER A 369 15.05 1.80 -0.46
N ALA A 370 15.74 1.00 -1.28
CA ALA A 370 16.63 -0.05 -0.80
C ALA A 370 17.83 0.45 0.05
N ARG A 371 18.07 1.77 0.11
CA ARG A 371 19.11 2.36 0.98
C ARG A 371 18.73 2.34 2.45
N VAL A 372 17.45 2.19 2.77
CA VAL A 372 16.95 2.18 4.14
C VAL A 372 16.95 0.73 4.66
N PRO A 373 17.78 0.40 5.66
CA PRO A 373 17.71 -0.89 6.33
C PRO A 373 16.34 -1.08 6.98
N VAL A 374 15.80 -2.29 6.90
CA VAL A 374 14.52 -2.65 7.53
C VAL A 374 14.77 -3.62 8.67
N ALA A 375 14.37 -3.23 9.89
CA ALA A 375 14.37 -4.07 11.08
C ALA A 375 12.96 -4.62 11.35
N LEU A 376 12.86 -5.85 11.85
CA LEU A 376 11.60 -6.41 12.32
C LEU A 376 11.35 -5.98 13.77
N ALA A 377 10.10 -5.62 14.09
CA ALA A 377 9.70 -5.40 15.49
C ALA A 377 9.94 -6.68 16.31
N GLY A 378 10.58 -6.54 17.48
CA GLY A 378 10.92 -7.67 18.36
C GLY A 378 12.32 -8.26 18.17
N ALA A 379 13.06 -7.87 17.15
CA ALA A 379 14.50 -8.16 17.06
C ALA A 379 15.27 -7.13 17.93
N ARG A 380 15.60 -7.52 19.17
CA ARG A 380 16.63 -6.83 19.97
C ARG A 380 17.98 -7.46 19.72
#